data_AF-A0A0F9SJC3-F1
#
_entry.id   AF-A0A0F9SJC3-F1
#
_cell.length_a   1.000
_cell.length_b   1.000
_cell.length_c   1.000
_cell.angle_alpha   90.00
_cell.angle_beta   90.00
_cell.angle_gamma   90.00
#
_symmetry.space_group_name_H-M   'P 1'
#
loop_
_entity.id
_entity.type
_entity.pdbx_description
1 polymer ?
#
loop_
_entity_poly.entity_id
_entity_poly.type
_entity_poly.pdbx_seq_one_letter_code
_entity_poly.pdbx_strand_id
1 'polypeptide(L)'
;MALHIENLEVEDIKEKLDEINQEFEGKSPQEILKWVFNTFGEKVVLASSLGLEDQVLTHMSIKTFLKLHVFFLDTGRLNQETYDVLAESIEKYKIKYDIYFPRAEEVERFQGDFGPNAFYQSLELRHRCCQ
;
A
#
# COMPACT_ATOMS: atom_id res chain seq x y z
N MET A 1 -30.52 -3.03 10.79
CA MET A 1 -30.07 -3.51 12.11
C MET A 1 -28.56 -3.28 12.11
N ALA A 2 -28.08 -2.24 12.78
CA ALA A 2 -26.65 -1.93 12.80
C ALA A 2 -25.94 -3.04 13.58
N LEU A 3 -25.11 -3.82 12.91
CA LEU A 3 -24.26 -4.79 13.59
C LEU A 3 -23.14 -4.00 14.28
N HIS A 4 -22.93 -4.26 15.58
CA HIS A 4 -21.82 -3.68 16.32
C HIS A 4 -20.53 -4.40 15.92
N ILE A 5 -19.94 -4.01 14.78
CA ILE A 5 -18.64 -4.45 14.27
C ILE A 5 -17.49 -3.62 14.91
N GLU A 6 -17.71 -3.16 16.15
CA GLU A 6 -16.71 -2.43 16.92
C GLU A 6 -15.89 -3.46 17.71
N ASN A 7 -14.58 -3.51 17.47
CA ASN A 7 -13.61 -4.40 18.13
C ASN A 7 -13.74 -5.90 17.78
N LEU A 8 -13.67 -6.25 16.49
CA LEU A 8 -13.50 -7.64 16.06
C LEU A 8 -12.02 -8.06 16.08
N GLU A 9 -11.75 -9.29 16.53
CA GLU A 9 -10.45 -9.94 16.33
C GLU A 9 -10.29 -10.37 14.85
N VAL A 10 -9.05 -10.54 14.39
CA VAL A 10 -8.74 -10.82 12.96
C VAL A 10 -9.42 -12.09 12.45
N GLU A 11 -9.55 -13.10 13.30
CA GLU A 11 -10.22 -14.37 12.99
C GLU A 11 -11.72 -14.18 12.76
N ASP A 12 -12.39 -13.33 13.55
CA ASP A 12 -13.82 -13.04 13.41
C ASP A 12 -14.14 -12.24 12.14
N ILE A 13 -13.18 -11.43 11.66
CA ILE A 13 -13.32 -10.65 10.43
C ILE A 13 -13.40 -11.58 9.21
N LYS A 14 -12.62 -12.66 9.19
CA LYS A 14 -12.62 -13.60 8.05
C LYS A 14 -13.98 -14.27 7.87
N GLU A 15 -14.64 -14.63 8.96
CA GLU A 15 -15.96 -15.26 8.92
C GLU A 15 -17.07 -14.28 8.53
N LYS A 16 -16.86 -12.98 8.73
CA LYS A 16 -17.84 -11.91 8.50
C LYS A 16 -17.53 -11.02 7.30
N LEU A 17 -16.64 -11.44 6.40
CA LEU A 17 -16.22 -10.63 5.25
C LEU A 17 -17.39 -10.14 4.40
N ASP A 18 -18.38 -11.01 4.14
CA ASP A 18 -19.54 -10.65 3.33
C ASP A 18 -20.41 -9.59 4.01
N GLU A 19 -20.61 -9.68 5.32
CA GLU A 19 -21.35 -8.70 6.11
C GLU A 19 -20.63 -7.35 6.15
N ILE A 20 -19.31 -7.36 6.34
CA ILE A 20 -18.47 -6.15 6.35
C ILE A 20 -18.49 -5.47 4.99
N ASN A 21 -18.36 -6.25 3.91
CA ASN A 21 -18.42 -5.72 2.54
C ASN A 21 -19.77 -5.06 2.25
N GLN A 22 -20.88 -5.72 2.62
CA GLN A 22 -22.21 -5.14 2.49
C GLN A 22 -22.38 -3.87 3.32
N GLU A 23 -21.82 -3.82 4.54
CA GLU A 23 -21.88 -2.61 5.36
C GLU A 23 -21.07 -1.45 4.74
N PHE A 24 -19.99 -1.74 4.03
CA PHE A 24 -19.18 -0.71 3.36
C PHE A 24 -19.81 -0.21 2.06
N GLU A 25 -20.81 -0.90 1.51
CA GLU A 25 -21.58 -0.39 0.37
C GLU A 25 -22.26 0.93 0.75
N GLY A 26 -21.81 2.02 0.12
CA GLY A 26 -22.34 3.36 0.34
C GLY A 26 -21.63 4.17 1.44
N LYS A 27 -20.63 3.62 2.12
CA LYS A 27 -19.78 4.38 3.05
C LYS A 27 -18.76 5.22 2.30
N SER A 28 -18.43 6.38 2.85
CA SER A 28 -17.33 7.21 2.36
C SER A 28 -15.97 6.57 2.68
N PRO A 29 -14.91 6.87 1.91
CA PRO A 29 -13.56 6.41 2.21
C PRO A 29 -13.10 6.76 3.64
N GLN A 30 -13.49 7.92 4.17
CA GLN A 30 -13.14 8.37 5.51
C GLN A 30 -13.81 7.52 6.59
N GLU A 31 -15.05 7.08 6.38
CA GLU A 31 -15.75 6.18 7.31
C GLU A 31 -15.09 4.81 7.33
N ILE A 32 -14.71 4.28 6.16
CA ILE A 32 -13.99 3.01 6.04
C ILE A 32 -12.61 3.12 6.71
N LEU A 33 -11.84 4.17 6.42
CA LEU A 33 -10.54 4.40 7.05
C LEU A 33 -10.67 4.50 8.58
N LYS A 34 -11.67 5.23 9.08
CA LYS A 34 -11.93 5.33 10.52
C LYS A 34 -12.20 3.95 11.14
N TRP A 35 -13.01 3.12 10.48
CA TRP A 35 -13.24 1.75 10.93
C TRP A 35 -11.94 0.93 10.92
N VAL A 36 -11.16 0.97 9.84
CA VAL A 36 -9.87 0.25 9.72
C VAL A 36 -8.93 0.61 10.87
N PHE A 37 -8.74 1.91 11.14
CA PHE A 37 -7.85 2.35 12.22
C PHE A 37 -8.38 2.02 13.61
N ASN A 38 -9.71 2.05 13.82
CA ASN A 38 -10.29 1.64 15.10
C ASN A 38 -10.15 0.13 15.35
N THR A 39 -10.29 -0.68 14.30
CA THR A 39 -10.24 -2.15 14.40
C THR A 39 -8.81 -2.67 14.52
N PHE A 40 -7.89 -2.16 13.71
CA PHE A 40 -6.52 -2.71 13.62
C PHE A 40 -5.46 -1.86 14.34
N GLY A 41 -5.77 -0.61 14.70
CA GLY A 41 -4.89 0.27 15.47
C GLY A 41 -3.52 0.50 14.80
N GLU A 42 -2.45 0.42 15.59
CA GLU A 42 -1.06 0.63 15.12
C GLU A 42 -0.56 -0.47 14.16
N LYS A 43 -1.33 -1.55 13.93
CA LYS A 43 -0.98 -2.60 12.95
C LYS A 43 -1.27 -2.18 11.51
N VAL A 44 -2.00 -1.08 11.29
CA VAL A 44 -2.31 -0.60 9.95
C VAL A 44 -1.08 0.02 9.30
N VAL A 45 -0.76 -0.46 8.11
CA VAL A 45 0.30 0.08 7.26
C VAL A 45 -0.28 0.36 5.88
N LEU A 46 0.00 1.55 5.35
CA LEU A 46 -0.38 1.94 3.99
C LEU A 46 0.74 1.54 3.02
N ALA A 47 0.41 0.64 2.08
CA ALA A 47 1.23 0.44 0.89
C ALA A 47 1.00 1.61 -0.06
N SER A 48 2.05 2.31 -0.47
CA SER A 48 1.94 3.44 -1.41
C SER A 48 2.89 3.27 -2.57
N SER A 49 2.34 3.35 -3.78
CA SER A 49 3.06 3.51 -5.05
C SER A 49 3.29 4.98 -5.43
N LEU A 50 2.82 5.90 -4.58
CA LEU A 50 2.82 7.36 -4.78
C LEU A 50 1.94 7.86 -5.94
N GLY A 51 1.06 7.01 -6.46
CA GLY A 51 0.01 7.40 -7.40
C GLY A 51 -1.00 8.39 -6.80
N LEU A 52 -1.87 8.95 -7.64
CA LEU A 52 -2.84 9.96 -7.23
C LEU A 52 -3.77 9.45 -6.11
N GLU A 53 -4.25 8.23 -6.25
CA GLU A 53 -5.13 7.56 -5.29
C GLU A 53 -4.42 7.37 -3.95
N ASP A 54 -3.14 7.01 -3.97
CA ASP A 54 -2.34 6.82 -2.75
C ASP A 54 -2.06 8.14 -2.03
N GLN A 55 -1.87 9.24 -2.77
CA GLN A 55 -1.75 10.57 -2.17
C GLN A 55 -3.06 10.99 -1.50
N VAL A 56 -4.20 10.69 -2.12
CA VAL A 56 -5.52 10.92 -1.51
C VAL A 56 -5.69 10.08 -0.24
N LEU A 57 -5.36 8.79 -0.29
CA LEU A 57 -5.43 7.90 0.88
C LEU A 57 -4.48 8.35 2.00
N THR A 58 -3.26 8.77 1.66
CA THR A 58 -2.29 9.32 2.61
C THR A 58 -2.87 10.56 3.29
N HIS A 59 -3.39 11.51 2.51
CA HIS A 59 -3.98 12.74 3.04
C HIS A 59 -5.22 12.50 3.91
N MET A 60 -6.06 11.53 3.57
CA MET A 60 -7.21 11.15 4.40
C MET A 60 -6.74 10.47 5.69
N SER A 61 -5.77 9.57 5.59
CA SER A 61 -5.30 8.74 6.70
C SER A 61 -4.62 9.57 7.79
N ILE A 62 -3.74 10.52 7.43
CA ILE A 62 -3.06 11.39 8.41
C ILE A 62 -4.02 12.28 9.21
N LYS A 63 -5.19 12.61 8.64
CA LYS A 63 -6.21 13.41 9.34
C LYS A 63 -6.98 12.57 10.36
N THR A 64 -7.06 11.27 10.14
CA THR A 64 -7.75 10.32 11.01
C THR A 64 -6.81 9.70 12.04
N PHE A 65 -5.53 9.49 11.70
CA PHE A 65 -4.57 8.75 12.51
C PHE A 65 -3.21 9.46 12.61
N LEU A 66 -2.75 9.70 13.85
CA LEU A 66 -1.55 10.51 14.13
C LEU A 66 -0.23 9.80 13.79
N LYS A 67 -0.21 8.46 13.73
CA LYS A 67 1.00 7.66 13.52
C LYS A 67 0.89 6.74 12.30
N LEU A 68 0.54 7.30 11.14
CA LEU A 68 0.45 6.50 9.92
C LEU A 68 1.83 5.95 9.51
N HIS A 69 1.93 4.62 9.38
CA HIS A 69 3.06 3.96 8.76
C HIS A 69 2.79 3.77 7.27
N VAL A 70 3.73 4.19 6.43
CA VAL A 70 3.65 4.05 4.97
C VAL A 70 4.89 3.32 4.48
N PHE A 71 4.72 2.37 3.57
CA PHE A 71 5.85 1.80 2.83
C PHE A 71 5.74 2.04 1.33
N PHE A 72 6.90 2.11 0.70
CA PHE A 72 7.09 2.30 -0.73
C PHE A 72 8.07 1.25 -1.25
N LEU A 73 7.74 0.61 -2.37
CA LEU A 73 8.60 -0.36 -3.03
C LEU A 73 9.38 0.35 -4.15
N ASP A 74 10.67 0.56 -3.93
CA ASP A 74 11.56 1.11 -4.94
C ASP A 74 12.18 -0.03 -5.75
N THR A 75 11.70 -0.20 -6.98
CA THR A 75 12.18 -1.22 -7.91
C THR A 75 13.53 -0.89 -8.55
N GLY A 76 14.07 0.32 -8.33
CA GLY A 76 15.23 0.87 -9.03
C GLY A 76 14.96 1.24 -10.49
N ARG A 77 13.69 1.19 -10.92
CA ARG A 77 13.26 1.39 -12.32
C ARG A 77 12.08 2.37 -12.45
N LEU A 78 11.75 3.08 -11.38
CA LEU A 78 10.68 4.09 -11.36
C LEU A 78 11.14 5.37 -12.04
N ASN A 79 10.17 6.19 -12.49
CA ASN A 79 10.47 7.48 -13.12
C ASN A 79 10.99 8.47 -12.07
N GLN A 80 11.77 9.47 -12.51
CA GLN A 80 12.29 10.51 -11.60
C GLN A 80 11.17 11.25 -10.88
N GLU A 81 10.06 11.50 -11.58
CA GLU A 81 8.87 12.16 -11.05
C GLU A 81 8.27 11.40 -9.85
N THR A 82 8.39 10.08 -9.80
CA THR A 82 7.93 9.29 -8.65
C THR A 82 8.78 9.58 -7.40
N TYR A 83 10.09 9.75 -7.57
CA TYR A 83 10.97 10.13 -6.46
C TYR A 83 10.77 11.59 -6.03
N ASP A 84 10.47 12.47 -6.99
CA ASP A 84 10.15 13.86 -6.68
C ASP A 84 8.87 13.93 -5.83
N VAL A 85 7.83 13.18 -6.20
CA VAL A 85 6.62 13.02 -5.38
C VAL A 85 6.93 12.42 -4.01
N LEU A 86 7.81 11.41 -3.92
CA LEU A 86 8.21 10.85 -2.62
C LEU A 86 8.80 11.94 -1.71
N ALA A 87 9.72 12.74 -2.24
CA ALA A 87 10.37 13.82 -1.51
C ALA A 87 9.34 14.87 -1.06
N GLU A 88 8.45 15.30 -1.97
CA GLU A 88 7.37 16.24 -1.66
C GLU A 88 6.39 15.69 -0.63
N SER A 89 6.00 14.41 -0.71
CA SER A 89 5.11 13.76 0.24
C SER A 89 5.74 13.70 1.65
N ILE A 90 7.02 13.33 1.76
CA ILE A 90 7.76 13.33 3.02
C ILE A 90 7.81 14.75 3.60
N GLU A 91 8.12 15.75 2.77
CA GLU A 91 8.20 17.13 3.22
C GLU A 91 6.84 17.68 3.67
N LYS A 92 5.78 17.40 2.91
CA LYS A 92 4.44 17.93 3.16
C LYS A 92 3.78 17.29 4.38
N TYR A 93 3.84 15.97 4.47
CA TYR A 93 3.09 15.22 5.47
C TYR A 93 3.89 14.94 6.74
N LYS A 94 5.22 15.09 6.70
CA LYS A 94 6.12 14.83 7.85
C LYS A 94 5.94 13.42 8.43
N ILE A 95 5.58 12.46 7.59
CA ILE A 95 5.45 11.04 7.93
C ILE A 95 6.66 10.26 7.43
N LYS A 96 6.94 9.13 8.09
CA LYS A 96 8.02 8.23 7.70
C LYS A 96 7.53 7.31 6.58
N TYR A 97 8.29 7.24 5.50
CA TYR A 97 8.17 6.20 4.48
C TYR A 97 9.24 5.13 4.71
N ASP A 98 8.83 3.89 4.89
CA ASP A 98 9.73 2.74 4.87
C ASP A 98 9.94 2.33 3.40
N ILE A 99 11.17 2.51 2.91
CA ILE A 99 11.54 2.25 1.51
C ILE A 99 12.17 0.87 1.42
N TYR A 100 11.58 -0.01 0.62
CA TYR A 100 12.07 -1.37 0.39
C TYR A 100 12.56 -1.53 -1.04
N PHE A 101 13.62 -2.30 -1.19
CA PHE A 101 14.26 -2.60 -2.47
C PHE A 101 14.21 -4.10 -2.75
N PRO A 102 14.19 -4.51 -4.03
CA PRO A 102 14.45 -5.89 -4.41
C PRO A 102 15.80 -6.38 -3.89
N ARG A 103 15.92 -7.69 -3.66
CA ARG A 103 17.20 -8.29 -3.28
C ARG A 103 18.17 -8.22 -4.45
N ALA A 104 19.33 -7.60 -4.22
CA ALA A 104 20.34 -7.38 -5.25
C ALA A 104 20.73 -8.67 -6.00
N GLU A 105 20.97 -9.76 -5.28
CA GLU A 105 21.35 -11.06 -5.86
C GLU A 105 20.30 -11.61 -6.85
N GLU A 106 19.00 -11.39 -6.56
CA GLU A 106 17.91 -11.86 -7.43
C GLU A 106 17.82 -10.99 -8.70
N VAL A 107 18.03 -9.68 -8.58
CA VAL A 107 18.07 -8.74 -9.70
C VAL A 107 19.27 -9.01 -10.60
N GLU A 108 20.46 -9.18 -10.03
CA GLU A 108 21.69 -9.50 -10.75
C GLU A 108 21.54 -10.79 -11.56
N ARG A 109 21.01 -11.84 -10.94
CA ARG A 109 20.75 -13.11 -11.62
C ARG A 109 19.75 -12.94 -12.77
N PHE A 110 18.61 -12.29 -12.53
CA PHE A 110 17.59 -12.11 -13.56
C PHE A 110 18.14 -11.31 -14.76
N GLN A 111 18.84 -10.21 -14.51
CA GLN A 111 19.42 -9.40 -15.58
C GLN A 111 20.59 -10.10 -16.29
N GLY A 112 21.41 -10.86 -15.55
CA GLY A 112 22.47 -11.67 -16.13
C GLY A 112 21.95 -12.77 -17.06
N ASP A 113 20.85 -13.44 -16.66
CA ASP A 113 20.26 -14.54 -17.41
C ASP A 113 19.41 -14.05 -18.61
N PHE A 114 18.64 -12.96 -18.46
CA PHE A 114 17.60 -12.56 -19.44
C PHE A 114 17.77 -11.15 -20.02
N GLY A 115 18.68 -10.34 -19.45
CA GLY A 115 18.90 -8.95 -19.82
C GLY A 115 18.03 -7.94 -19.07
N PRO A 116 18.38 -6.65 -19.11
CA PRO A 116 17.78 -5.59 -18.27
C PRO A 116 16.33 -5.24 -18.62
N ASN A 117 15.84 -5.66 -19.79
CA ASN A 117 14.51 -5.33 -20.31
C ASN A 117 13.71 -6.60 -20.69
N ALA A 118 14.03 -7.74 -20.06
CA ALA A 118 13.42 -9.04 -20.34
C ALA A 118 11.89 -9.07 -20.16
N PHE A 119 11.33 -8.20 -19.32
CA PHE A 119 9.89 -8.05 -19.08
C PHE A 119 9.07 -7.61 -20.30
N TYR A 120 9.71 -7.17 -21.39
CA TYR A 120 9.04 -6.93 -22.68
C TYR A 120 8.96 -8.17 -23.56
N GLN A 121 9.72 -9.22 -23.26
CA GLN A 121 9.86 -10.38 -24.15
C GLN A 121 8.74 -11.41 -23.97
N SER A 122 8.22 -11.57 -22.74
CA SER A 122 7.09 -12.47 -22.47
C SER A 122 6.35 -12.10 -21.18
N LEU A 123 5.13 -12.62 -21.02
CA LEU A 123 4.37 -12.49 -19.76
C LEU A 123 5.07 -13.20 -18.60
N GLU A 124 5.68 -14.36 -18.85
CA GLU A 124 6.43 -15.11 -17.84
C GLU A 124 7.60 -14.28 -17.28
N LEU A 125 8.39 -13.66 -18.17
CA LEU A 125 9.52 -12.83 -17.77
C LEU A 125 9.08 -11.54 -17.08
N ARG A 126 7.92 -10.99 -17.47
CA ARG A 126 7.32 -9.86 -16.76
C ARG A 126 6.93 -10.24 -15.33
N HIS A 127 6.24 -11.36 -15.15
CA HIS A 127 5.86 -11.81 -13.81
C HIS A 127 7.10 -12.07 -12.95
N ARG A 128 8.12 -12.72 -13.52
CA ARG A 128 9.38 -12.96 -12.82
C ARG A 128 10.13 -11.67 -12.43
N CYS A 129 10.02 -10.61 -13.23
CA CYS A 129 10.57 -9.29 -12.88
C CYS A 129 9.80 -8.61 -11.74
N CYS A 130 8.51 -8.94 -11.54
CA CYS A 130 7.64 -8.33 -10.53
C CYS A 130 7.46 -9.19 -9.26
N GLN A 131 8.11 -10.35 -9.18
CA GLN A 131 8.13 -11.24 -8.02
C GLN A 131 9.13 -10.74 -6.98
#